data_AF-Q5K5A2-F1
#
_entry.id   AF-Q5K5A2-F1
#
_cell.length_a   1.000
_cell.length_b   1.000
_cell.length_c   1.000
_cell.angle_alpha   90.00
_cell.angle_beta   90.00
_cell.angle_gamma   90.00
#
_symmetry.space_group_name_H-M   'P 1'
#
loop_
_entity.id
_entity.type
_entity.pdbx_description
1 polymer ?
#
loop_
_entity_poly.entity_id
_entity_poly.type
_entity_poly.pdbx_seq_one_letter_code
_entity_poly.pdbx_strand_id
1 'polypeptide(L)'
;RGRENMEMKKPHAVIVPLPTQGHVTPMLKLAKLLHCKGFHITFVNTEYNHRRLVRSRGDAAVEGLPDFRFATIPDGLPPSDADATQDIPSLCYSTMTTCLPPLKRLLGELNRVGPPVTCVVADNVMSFSVDAAAEIRVPCVLFWTASACGYIGYRNFRFLMQEGIAPLKDEAQLSNGYLDTPVAQAPGMSRHMRLRDFPSFICT
;
A
#
# COMPACT_ATOMS: atom_id res chain seq x y z
N ARG A 1 3.51 -19.34 -45.47
CA ARG A 1 2.92 -19.42 -44.10
C ARG A 1 3.36 -18.17 -43.35
N GLY A 2 2.49 -17.16 -43.32
CA GLY A 2 2.81 -15.86 -42.73
C GLY A 2 2.95 -15.95 -41.22
N ARG A 3 4.01 -15.35 -40.69
CA ARG A 3 4.07 -14.99 -39.27
C ARG A 3 3.15 -13.78 -39.12
N GLU A 4 1.96 -14.00 -38.59
CA GLU A 4 1.22 -12.91 -37.95
C GLU A 4 2.13 -12.34 -36.86
N ASN A 5 2.46 -11.05 -36.97
CA ASN A 5 3.02 -10.31 -35.85
C ASN A 5 1.98 -10.34 -34.74
N MET A 6 2.09 -11.30 -33.82
CA MET A 6 1.41 -11.20 -32.53
C MET A 6 2.04 -10.02 -31.82
N GLU A 7 1.39 -8.86 -31.97
CA GLU A 7 1.66 -7.69 -31.16
C GLU A 7 1.60 -8.15 -29.70
N MET A 8 2.75 -8.28 -29.05
CA MET A 8 2.80 -8.75 -27.67
C MET A 8 2.02 -7.75 -26.83
N LYS A 9 0.81 -8.13 -26.41
CA LYS A 9 -0.03 -7.27 -25.57
C LYS A 9 0.77 -6.88 -24.33
N LYS A 10 1.01 -5.58 -24.18
CA LYS A 10 1.69 -5.01 -23.02
C LYS A 10 0.99 -5.51 -21.74
N PRO A 11 1.71 -6.09 -20.77
CA PRO A 11 1.10 -6.47 -19.50
C PRO A 11 0.59 -5.22 -18.80
N HIS A 12 -0.59 -5.31 -18.20
CA HIS A 12 -1.21 -4.22 -17.46
C HIS A 12 -1.06 -4.46 -15.95
N ALA A 13 -0.36 -3.56 -15.27
CA ALA A 13 -0.24 -3.52 -13.80
C ALA A 13 -1.12 -2.43 -13.20
N VAL A 14 -1.92 -2.79 -12.20
CA VAL A 14 -2.66 -1.83 -11.37
C VAL A 14 -1.88 -1.62 -10.07
N ILE A 15 -1.49 -0.39 -9.79
CA ILE A 15 -0.64 -0.01 -8.66
C ILE A 15 -1.52 0.58 -7.55
N VAL A 16 -1.54 -0.06 -6.38
CA VAL A 16 -2.42 0.32 -5.24
C VAL A 16 -1.56 0.74 -4.04
N PRO A 17 -1.16 2.02 -3.93
CA PRO A 17 -0.38 2.53 -2.80
C PRO A 17 -1.24 2.67 -1.53
N LEU A 18 -0.60 2.59 -0.36
CA LEU A 18 -1.18 3.18 0.86
C LEU A 18 -1.25 4.71 0.65
N PRO A 19 -2.38 5.38 0.94
CA PRO A 19 -2.60 6.78 0.59
C PRO A 19 -1.90 7.78 1.52
N THR A 20 -0.63 7.53 1.86
CA THR A 20 0.24 8.40 2.65
C THR A 20 1.50 8.73 1.85
N GLN A 21 2.03 9.95 1.98
CA GLN A 21 3.13 10.42 1.12
C GLN A 21 4.39 9.52 1.17
N GLY A 22 4.70 8.98 2.34
CA GLY A 22 5.82 8.04 2.52
C GLY A 22 5.70 6.76 1.68
N HIS A 23 4.49 6.37 1.29
CA HIS A 23 4.20 5.16 0.51
C HIS A 23 3.88 5.49 -0.95
N VAL A 24 3.14 6.57 -1.22
CA VAL A 24 2.76 6.99 -2.59
C VAL A 24 4.00 7.26 -3.45
N THR A 25 4.99 7.98 -2.92
CA THR A 25 6.19 8.34 -3.70
C THR A 25 7.00 7.12 -4.17
N PRO A 26 7.40 6.16 -3.30
CA PRO A 26 8.12 4.96 -3.76
C PRO A 26 7.26 4.08 -4.67
N MET A 27 5.95 3.94 -4.42
CA MET A 27 5.05 3.20 -5.32
C MET A 27 4.96 3.86 -6.70
N LEU A 28 4.93 5.18 -6.78
CA LEU A 28 4.95 5.91 -8.05
C LEU A 28 6.27 5.73 -8.79
N LYS A 29 7.40 5.69 -8.07
CA LYS A 29 8.72 5.36 -8.67
C LYS A 29 8.72 3.94 -9.24
N LEU A 30 8.20 2.97 -8.50
CA LEU A 30 8.05 1.59 -8.98
C LEU A 30 7.16 1.53 -10.24
N ALA A 31 6.02 2.22 -10.22
CA ALA A 31 5.11 2.31 -11.36
C ALA A 31 5.83 2.84 -12.62
N LYS A 32 6.61 3.91 -12.48
CA LYS A 32 7.42 4.47 -13.58
C LYS A 32 8.46 3.48 -14.10
N LEU A 33 9.13 2.73 -13.21
CA LEU A 33 10.08 1.69 -13.62
C LEU A 33 9.40 0.56 -14.39
N LEU A 34 8.23 0.10 -13.94
CA LEU A 34 7.44 -0.93 -14.65
C LEU A 34 6.98 -0.42 -16.02
N HIS A 35 6.55 0.84 -16.11
CA HIS A 35 6.22 1.48 -17.37
C HIS A 35 7.40 1.49 -18.35
N CYS A 36 8.60 1.88 -17.89
CA CYS A 36 9.83 1.80 -18.70
C CYS A 36 10.18 0.36 -19.13
N LYS A 37 9.67 -0.67 -18.45
CA LYS A 37 9.81 -2.08 -18.82
C LYS A 37 8.68 -2.61 -19.72
N GLY A 38 7.80 -1.73 -20.21
CA GLY A 38 6.78 -2.04 -21.20
C GLY A 38 5.42 -2.39 -20.61
N PHE A 39 5.17 -2.11 -19.33
CA PHE A 39 3.84 -2.30 -18.74
C PHE A 39 2.91 -1.13 -19.07
N HIS A 40 1.64 -1.44 -19.33
CA HIS A 40 0.56 -0.47 -19.14
C HIS A 40 0.33 -0.30 -17.64
N ILE A 41 0.25 0.95 -17.16
CA ILE A 41 0.10 1.26 -15.75
C ILE A 41 -1.24 1.94 -15.50
N THR A 42 -1.97 1.45 -14.49
CA THR A 42 -3.02 2.22 -13.82
C THR A 42 -2.58 2.47 -12.38
N PHE A 43 -2.29 3.72 -12.04
CA PHE A 43 -1.93 4.13 -10.68
C PHE A 43 -3.17 4.58 -9.92
N VAL A 44 -3.49 3.91 -8.82
CA VAL A 44 -4.69 4.19 -8.03
C VAL A 44 -4.38 5.24 -6.96
N ASN A 45 -5.08 6.36 -7.02
CA ASN A 45 -5.13 7.35 -5.94
C ASN A 45 -6.40 7.15 -5.12
N THR A 46 -6.40 7.61 -3.88
CA THR A 46 -7.68 7.93 -3.23
C THR A 46 -8.24 9.20 -3.82
N GLU A 47 -9.56 9.37 -3.82
CA GLU A 47 -10.20 10.62 -4.25
C GLU A 47 -9.65 11.83 -3.48
N TYR A 48 -9.42 11.69 -2.17
CA TYR A 48 -8.80 12.72 -1.34
C TYR A 48 -7.40 13.12 -1.85
N ASN A 49 -6.50 12.14 -2.05
CA ASN A 49 -5.15 12.42 -2.53
C ASN A 49 -5.13 12.94 -3.97
N HIS A 50 -6.04 12.47 -4.82
CA HIS A 50 -6.17 12.94 -6.18
C HIS A 50 -6.58 14.41 -6.22
N ARG A 51 -7.62 14.81 -5.47
CA ARG A 51 -8.05 16.22 -5.37
C ARG A 51 -6.94 17.12 -4.84
N ARG A 52 -6.19 16.67 -3.83
CA ARG A 52 -5.04 17.43 -3.30
C ARG A 52 -3.92 17.59 -4.31
N LEU A 53 -3.61 16.55 -5.08
CA LEU A 53 -2.61 16.62 -6.13
C LEU A 53 -3.02 17.62 -7.22
N VAL A 54 -4.26 17.55 -7.69
CA VAL A 54 -4.82 18.50 -8.67
C VAL A 54 -4.81 19.93 -8.13
N ARG A 55 -5.26 20.16 -6.89
CA ARG A 55 -5.25 21.51 -6.29
C ARG A 55 -3.84 22.10 -6.19
N SER A 56 -2.85 21.27 -5.86
CA SER A 56 -1.47 21.75 -5.66
C SER A 56 -0.66 21.89 -6.95
N ARG A 57 -0.97 21.13 -8.00
CA ARG A 57 -0.14 21.04 -9.22
C ARG A 57 -0.91 21.17 -10.54
N GLY A 58 -2.22 21.37 -10.50
CA GLY A 58 -3.11 21.42 -11.66
C GLY A 58 -3.48 20.05 -12.23
N ASP A 59 -4.42 20.05 -13.17
CA ASP A 59 -4.96 18.84 -13.81
C ASP A 59 -3.88 18.03 -14.56
N ALA A 60 -2.86 18.72 -15.10
CA ALA A 60 -1.71 18.10 -15.76
C ALA A 60 -0.95 17.10 -14.85
N ALA A 61 -1.08 17.22 -13.53
CA ALA A 61 -0.44 16.30 -12.59
C ALA A 61 -1.03 14.88 -12.61
N VAL A 62 -2.24 14.71 -13.15
CA VAL A 62 -2.98 13.44 -13.21
C VAL A 62 -3.44 13.07 -14.62
N GLU A 63 -3.07 13.87 -15.63
CA GLU A 63 -3.39 13.62 -17.05
C GLU A 63 -2.83 12.27 -17.54
N GLY A 64 -1.64 11.90 -17.08
CA GLY A 64 -0.99 10.64 -17.41
C GLY A 64 -0.43 10.59 -18.84
N LEU A 65 -0.32 9.38 -19.39
CA LEU A 65 0.13 9.01 -20.72
C LEU A 65 -0.80 7.91 -21.27
N PRO A 66 -0.81 7.62 -22.58
CA PRO A 66 -1.67 6.57 -23.16
C PRO A 66 -1.57 5.20 -22.48
N ASP A 67 -0.40 4.86 -21.96
CA ASP A 67 -0.13 3.62 -21.20
C ASP A 67 0.32 3.84 -19.76
N PHE A 68 0.09 5.05 -19.21
CA PHE A 68 0.25 5.36 -17.80
C PHE A 68 -0.90 6.27 -17.34
N ARG A 69 -1.93 5.72 -16.73
CA ARG A 69 -3.10 6.50 -16.29
C ARG A 69 -3.24 6.51 -14.77
N PHE A 70 -3.93 7.52 -14.28
CA PHE A 70 -4.38 7.58 -12.89
C PHE A 70 -5.86 7.16 -12.81
N ALA A 71 -6.20 6.43 -11.76
CA ALA A 71 -7.58 6.10 -11.40
C ALA A 71 -7.82 6.48 -9.95
N THR A 72 -9.08 6.58 -9.54
CA THR A 72 -9.44 6.95 -8.17
C THR A 72 -10.39 5.93 -7.55
N ILE A 73 -10.23 5.73 -6.24
CA ILE A 73 -11.22 5.05 -5.39
C ILE A 73 -11.49 5.92 -4.14
N PRO A 74 -12.68 5.86 -3.53
CA PRO A 74 -12.90 6.45 -2.23
C PRO A 74 -12.06 5.72 -1.16
N ASP A 75 -11.59 6.45 -0.15
CA ASP A 75 -10.87 5.90 0.99
C ASP A 75 -11.77 5.50 2.17
N GLY A 76 -13.06 5.84 2.08
CA GLY A 76 -14.10 5.58 3.09
C GLY A 76 -14.16 6.59 4.24
N LEU A 77 -13.30 7.61 4.25
CA LEU A 77 -13.34 8.67 5.26
C LEU A 77 -14.30 9.80 4.84
N PRO A 78 -14.81 10.60 5.80
CA PRO A 78 -15.61 11.77 5.47
C PRO A 78 -14.86 12.73 4.54
N PRO A 79 -15.56 13.38 3.59
CA PRO A 79 -14.94 14.37 2.72
C PRO A 79 -14.23 15.46 3.52
N SER A 80 -13.03 15.81 3.08
CA SER A 80 -12.21 16.87 3.66
C SER A 80 -11.42 17.57 2.57
N ASP A 81 -11.26 18.88 2.73
CA ASP A 81 -10.40 19.73 1.89
C ASP A 81 -9.12 20.16 2.62
N ALA A 82 -8.86 19.62 3.82
CA ALA A 82 -7.65 19.92 4.57
C ALA A 82 -6.41 19.57 3.71
N ASP A 83 -5.41 20.44 3.71
CA ASP A 83 -4.12 20.15 3.06
C ASP A 83 -3.14 19.45 4.02
N ALA A 84 -3.60 18.38 4.66
CA ALA A 84 -2.86 17.69 5.71
C ALA A 84 -2.80 16.19 5.44
N THR A 85 -1.96 15.46 6.16
CA THR A 85 -2.06 14.00 6.19
C THR A 85 -3.33 13.64 6.97
N GLN A 86 -4.16 12.73 6.45
CA GLN A 86 -5.31 12.21 7.18
C GLN A 86 -4.86 11.45 8.42
N ASP A 87 -5.75 11.34 9.41
CA ASP A 87 -5.49 10.53 10.60
C ASP A 87 -5.17 9.08 10.21
N ILE A 88 -3.96 8.64 10.56
CA ILE A 88 -3.40 7.37 10.06
C ILE A 88 -4.18 6.16 10.59
N PRO A 89 -4.50 6.04 11.89
CA PRO A 89 -5.34 4.95 12.39
C PRO A 89 -6.70 4.87 11.70
N SER A 90 -7.40 6.01 11.56
CA SER A 90 -8.70 6.06 10.89
C SER A 90 -8.59 5.65 9.42
N LEU A 91 -7.55 6.12 8.72
CA LEU A 91 -7.30 5.78 7.32
C LEU A 91 -6.97 4.30 7.14
N CYS A 92 -6.15 3.70 8.00
CA CYS A 92 -5.85 2.27 7.99
C CYS A 92 -7.12 1.44 8.22
N TYR A 93 -7.92 1.79 9.23
CA TYR A 93 -9.19 1.11 9.50
C TYR A 93 -10.18 1.24 8.34
N SER A 94 -10.34 2.45 7.80
CA SER A 94 -11.26 2.74 6.71
C SER A 94 -10.85 2.00 5.43
N THR A 95 -9.58 2.05 5.04
CA THR A 95 -9.10 1.37 3.83
C THR A 95 -9.27 -0.15 3.93
N MET A 96 -8.98 -0.73 5.08
CA MET A 96 -9.18 -2.16 5.35
C MET A 96 -10.65 -2.60 5.24
N THR A 97 -11.59 -1.75 5.63
CA THR A 97 -13.01 -2.12 5.73
C THR A 97 -13.87 -1.68 4.55
N THR A 98 -13.43 -0.66 3.80
CA THR A 98 -14.28 0.00 2.78
C THR A 98 -13.74 -0.03 1.36
N CYS A 99 -12.41 -0.20 1.16
CA CYS A 99 -11.82 -0.04 -0.17
C CYS A 99 -11.91 -1.29 -1.06
N LEU A 100 -12.26 -2.45 -0.52
CA LEU A 100 -12.37 -3.69 -1.30
C LEU A 100 -13.43 -3.60 -2.41
N PRO A 101 -14.71 -3.24 -2.14
CA PRO A 101 -15.71 -3.16 -3.21
C PRO A 101 -15.37 -2.11 -4.30
N PRO A 102 -14.91 -0.89 -3.98
CA PRO A 102 -14.46 0.07 -4.99
C PRO A 102 -13.31 -0.44 -5.85
N LEU A 103 -12.30 -1.10 -5.26
CA LEU A 103 -11.19 -1.64 -6.04
C LEU A 103 -11.66 -2.76 -6.99
N LYS A 104 -12.53 -3.66 -6.54
CA LYS A 104 -13.13 -4.70 -7.40
C LYS A 104 -13.88 -4.10 -8.59
N ARG A 105 -14.68 -3.06 -8.34
CA ARG A 105 -15.39 -2.32 -9.39
C ARG A 105 -14.43 -1.73 -10.41
N LEU A 106 -13.39 -1.03 -9.94
CA LEU A 106 -12.36 -0.45 -10.79
C LEU A 106 -11.69 -1.52 -11.67
N LEU A 107 -11.27 -2.65 -11.08
CA LEU A 107 -10.66 -3.75 -11.83
C LEU A 107 -11.60 -4.32 -12.92
N GLY A 108 -12.89 -4.46 -12.60
CA GLY A 108 -13.91 -4.89 -13.55
C GLY A 108 -14.12 -3.91 -14.71
N GLU A 109 -14.12 -2.60 -14.43
CA GLU A 109 -14.22 -1.55 -15.44
C GLU A 109 -12.99 -1.51 -16.35
N LEU A 110 -11.78 -1.60 -15.77
CA LEU A 110 -10.53 -1.61 -16.53
C LEU A 110 -10.48 -2.77 -17.55
N ASN A 111 -10.99 -3.95 -17.16
CA ASN A 111 -11.07 -5.12 -18.04
C ASN A 111 -12.12 -5.00 -19.16
N ARG A 112 -13.07 -4.06 -19.06
CA ARG A 112 -14.11 -3.84 -20.08
C ARG A 112 -13.68 -2.82 -21.14
N VAL A 113 -12.95 -1.78 -20.73
CA VAL A 113 -12.73 -0.58 -21.56
C VAL A 113 -11.30 -0.55 -22.14
N GLY A 114 -10.35 -1.28 -21.55
CA GLY A 114 -8.93 -1.17 -21.91
C GLY A 114 -8.19 -2.50 -21.98
N PRO A 115 -6.85 -2.47 -21.97
CA PRO A 115 -6.06 -3.69 -21.91
C PRO A 115 -6.40 -4.46 -20.62
N PRO A 116 -6.58 -5.79 -20.70
CA PRO A 116 -6.93 -6.59 -19.55
C PRO A 116 -5.86 -6.46 -18.47
N VAL A 117 -6.28 -6.29 -17.22
CA VAL A 117 -5.40 -6.31 -16.05
C VAL A 117 -4.71 -7.67 -16.00
N THR A 118 -3.38 -7.65 -15.86
CA THR A 118 -2.55 -8.87 -15.80
C THR A 118 -1.93 -9.09 -14.43
N CYS A 119 -1.82 -8.04 -13.62
CA CYS A 119 -1.36 -8.13 -12.23
C CYS A 119 -1.79 -6.90 -11.43
N VAL A 120 -1.82 -7.07 -10.11
CA VAL A 120 -1.94 -5.98 -9.14
C VAL A 120 -0.63 -5.89 -8.37
N VAL A 121 -0.12 -4.68 -8.17
CA VAL A 121 1.01 -4.40 -7.28
C VAL A 121 0.51 -3.47 -6.19
N ALA A 122 0.32 -4.01 -5.00
CA ALA A 122 -0.24 -3.28 -3.88
C ALA A 122 0.83 -2.99 -2.82
N ASP A 123 0.69 -1.88 -2.13
CA ASP A 123 1.39 -1.68 -0.87
C ASP A 123 0.97 -2.78 0.11
N ASN A 124 1.92 -3.30 0.89
CA ASN A 124 1.65 -4.41 1.81
C ASN A 124 0.56 -4.11 2.84
N VAL A 125 0.34 -2.84 3.20
CA VAL A 125 -0.76 -2.43 4.11
C VAL A 125 -2.13 -2.51 3.42
N MET A 126 -2.17 -2.43 2.09
CA MET A 126 -3.38 -2.48 1.27
C MET A 126 -3.78 -3.93 0.91
N SER A 127 -3.71 -4.83 1.89
CA SER A 127 -3.81 -6.29 1.70
C SER A 127 -5.15 -6.76 1.12
N PHE A 128 -6.23 -5.97 1.24
CA PHE A 128 -7.51 -6.24 0.57
C PHE A 128 -7.37 -6.35 -0.96
N SER A 129 -6.31 -5.78 -1.54
CA SER A 129 -6.00 -5.89 -2.96
C SER A 129 -5.75 -7.34 -3.40
N VAL A 130 -5.36 -8.22 -2.48
CA VAL A 130 -5.20 -9.66 -2.76
C VAL A 130 -6.55 -10.29 -3.14
N ASP A 131 -7.59 -10.01 -2.36
CA ASP A 131 -8.94 -10.53 -2.62
C ASP A 131 -9.53 -9.92 -3.91
N ALA A 132 -9.26 -8.64 -4.17
CA ALA A 132 -9.68 -7.98 -5.41
C ALA A 132 -9.01 -8.59 -6.65
N ALA A 133 -7.70 -8.88 -6.58
CA ALA A 133 -6.95 -9.51 -7.66
C ALA A 133 -7.38 -10.97 -7.88
N ALA A 134 -7.68 -11.71 -6.81
CA ALA A 134 -8.14 -13.10 -6.87
C ALA A 134 -9.46 -13.23 -7.62
N GLU A 135 -10.37 -12.27 -7.50
CA GLU A 135 -11.67 -12.26 -8.19
C GLU A 135 -11.51 -12.26 -9.72
N ILE A 136 -10.54 -11.51 -10.22
CA ILE A 136 -10.21 -11.47 -11.67
C ILE A 136 -9.11 -12.46 -12.06
N ARG A 137 -8.68 -13.33 -11.13
CA ARG A 137 -7.68 -14.40 -11.32
C ARG A 137 -6.33 -13.91 -11.82
N VAL A 138 -5.86 -12.78 -11.30
CA VAL A 138 -4.51 -12.24 -11.59
C VAL A 138 -3.62 -12.31 -10.36
N PRO A 139 -2.29 -12.42 -10.52
CA PRO A 139 -1.37 -12.33 -9.39
C PRO A 139 -1.43 -10.95 -8.71
N CYS A 140 -1.32 -10.95 -7.39
CA CYS A 140 -1.11 -9.76 -6.57
C CYS A 140 0.29 -9.80 -5.94
N VAL A 141 1.10 -8.77 -6.19
CA VAL A 141 2.41 -8.59 -5.58
C VAL A 141 2.31 -7.55 -4.48
N LEU A 142 2.67 -7.91 -3.26
CA LEU A 142 2.74 -6.99 -2.13
C LEU A 142 4.12 -6.35 -2.06
N PHE A 143 4.17 -5.02 -2.05
CA PHE A 143 5.39 -4.24 -1.98
C PHE A 143 5.52 -3.58 -0.60
N TRP A 144 6.64 -3.80 0.07
CA TRP A 144 6.97 -3.16 1.32
C TRP A 144 7.81 -1.91 1.05
N THR A 145 7.22 -0.73 1.29
CA THR A 145 7.84 0.58 1.01
C THR A 145 8.81 1.04 2.09
N ALA A 146 8.74 0.46 3.29
CA ALA A 146 9.61 0.81 4.41
C ALA A 146 10.87 -0.08 4.48
N SER A 147 11.66 0.04 5.54
CA SER A 147 12.91 -0.71 5.69
C SER A 147 12.66 -2.21 5.93
N ALA A 148 13.60 -3.05 5.46
CA ALA A 148 13.54 -4.50 5.68
C ALA A 148 13.64 -4.87 7.17
N CYS A 149 14.43 -4.14 7.96
CA CYS A 149 14.48 -4.35 9.42
C CYS A 149 13.14 -3.97 10.08
N GLY A 150 12.50 -2.90 9.62
CA GLY A 150 11.15 -2.52 10.04
C GLY A 150 10.17 -3.65 9.78
N TYR A 151 10.16 -4.21 8.56
CA TYR A 151 9.29 -5.33 8.19
C TYR A 151 9.38 -6.52 9.16
N ILE A 152 10.58 -6.89 9.59
CA ILE A 152 10.76 -7.97 10.57
C ILE A 152 10.14 -7.60 11.92
N GLY A 153 10.19 -6.34 12.32
CA GLY A 153 9.43 -5.83 13.48
C GLY A 153 7.92 -6.09 13.36
N TYR A 154 7.31 -5.71 12.23
CA TYR A 154 5.88 -5.98 11.96
C TYR A 154 5.56 -7.48 11.93
N ARG A 155 6.42 -8.30 11.33
CA ARG A 155 6.25 -9.76 11.24
C ARG A 155 6.22 -10.42 12.62
N ASN A 156 6.94 -9.86 13.58
CA ASN A 156 7.02 -10.35 14.95
C ASN A 156 5.92 -9.80 15.88
N PHE A 157 4.96 -9.03 15.36
CA PHE A 157 3.86 -8.48 16.16
C PHE A 157 3.11 -9.57 16.93
N ARG A 158 2.76 -10.69 16.28
CA ARG A 158 2.08 -11.82 16.94
C ARG A 158 2.91 -12.44 18.05
N PHE A 159 4.21 -12.57 17.84
CA PHE A 159 5.13 -13.08 18.86
C PHE A 159 5.14 -12.16 20.09
N LEU A 160 5.26 -10.85 19.88
CA LEU A 160 5.24 -9.86 20.96
C LEU A 160 3.94 -9.90 21.79
N MET A 161 2.79 -10.14 21.14
CA MET A 161 1.52 -10.31 21.83
C MET A 161 1.45 -11.62 22.63
N GLN A 162 1.92 -12.72 22.05
CA GLN A 162 1.90 -14.04 22.70
C GLN A 162 2.79 -14.09 23.95
N GLU A 163 3.93 -13.41 23.91
CA GLU A 163 4.84 -13.27 25.04
C GLU A 163 4.38 -12.21 26.07
N GLY A 164 3.26 -11.53 25.82
CA GLY A 164 2.75 -10.47 26.70
C GLY A 164 3.66 -9.24 26.80
N ILE A 165 4.54 -9.06 25.81
CA ILE A 165 5.45 -7.90 25.73
C ILE A 165 4.70 -6.67 25.21
N ALA A 166 3.73 -6.89 24.31
CA ALA A 166 2.87 -5.88 23.71
C ALA A 166 1.39 -6.31 23.71
N PRO A 167 0.41 -5.38 23.70
CA PRO A 167 0.58 -3.94 23.85
C PRO A 167 1.05 -3.56 25.26
N LEU A 168 1.39 -2.30 25.48
CA LEU A 168 1.73 -1.82 26.81
C LEU A 168 0.50 -1.88 27.73
N LYS A 169 0.73 -2.21 29.00
CA LYS A 169 -0.29 -2.33 30.04
C LYS A 169 -0.69 -0.97 30.60
N ASP A 170 0.25 -0.04 30.69
CA ASP A 170 0.03 1.31 31.20
C ASP A 170 1.06 2.31 30.61
N GLU A 171 0.76 3.60 30.73
CA GLU A 171 1.63 4.68 30.25
C GLU A 171 2.98 4.74 30.99
N ALA A 172 3.08 4.21 32.22
CA ALA A 172 4.33 4.22 32.97
C ALA A 172 5.41 3.38 32.26
N GLN A 173 5.00 2.34 31.51
CA GLN A 173 5.90 1.53 30.69
C GLN A 173 6.63 2.32 29.57
N LEU A 174 6.14 3.51 29.20
CA LEU A 174 6.83 4.38 28.24
C LEU A 174 8.08 5.05 28.82
N SER A 175 8.16 5.19 30.15
CA SER A 175 9.20 5.97 30.83
C SER A 175 9.98 5.21 31.90
N ASN A 176 9.45 4.08 32.41
CA ASN A 176 10.06 3.30 33.49
C ASN A 176 11.18 2.34 33.05
N GLY A 177 11.63 2.43 31.78
CA GLY A 177 12.65 1.54 31.22
C GLY A 177 12.12 0.22 30.65
N TYR A 178 10.81 -0.04 30.70
CA TYR A 178 10.22 -1.26 30.13
C TYR A 178 10.53 -1.42 28.62
N LEU A 179 10.62 -0.31 27.88
CA LEU A 179 11.00 -0.34 26.47
C LEU A 179 12.45 -0.84 26.22
N ASP A 180 13.30 -0.94 27.24
CA ASP A 180 14.62 -1.57 27.14
C ASP A 180 14.60 -3.10 27.24
N THR A 181 13.43 -3.70 27.43
CA THR A 181 13.26 -5.17 27.48
C THR A 181 13.87 -5.80 26.24
N PRO A 182 14.87 -6.69 26.37
CA PRO A 182 15.45 -7.40 25.25
C PRO A 182 14.43 -8.30 24.57
N VAL A 183 14.32 -8.22 23.25
CA VAL A 183 13.45 -9.08 22.43
C VAL A 183 14.31 -10.04 21.61
N ALA A 184 15.29 -10.67 22.26
CA ALA A 184 16.31 -11.50 21.61
C ALA A 184 15.75 -12.79 20.98
N GLN A 185 14.53 -13.18 21.36
CA GLN A 185 13.87 -14.38 20.86
C GLN A 185 13.07 -14.15 19.59
N ALA A 186 12.88 -12.89 19.15
CA ALA A 186 12.11 -12.59 17.94
C ALA A 186 12.80 -13.17 16.69
N PRO A 187 12.14 -14.07 15.94
CA PRO A 187 12.69 -14.65 14.72
C PRO A 187 13.21 -13.61 13.73
N GLY A 188 14.46 -13.79 13.27
CA GLY A 188 15.09 -12.94 12.25
C GLY A 188 15.62 -11.60 12.76
N MET A 189 15.61 -11.36 14.08
CA MET A 189 16.10 -10.14 14.70
C MET A 189 17.45 -10.34 15.38
N SER A 190 18.20 -9.24 15.51
CA SER A 190 19.43 -9.23 16.30
C SER A 190 19.12 -9.48 17.78
N ARG A 191 19.98 -10.25 18.46
CA ARG A 191 19.91 -10.46 19.93
C ARG A 191 20.00 -9.17 20.75
N HIS A 192 20.43 -8.08 20.12
CA HIS A 192 20.57 -6.76 20.74
C HIS A 192 19.31 -5.90 20.63
N MET A 193 18.27 -6.38 19.93
CA MET A 193 17.00 -5.65 19.79
C MET A 193 16.28 -5.53 21.12
N ARG A 194 15.74 -4.35 21.37
CA ARG A 194 14.90 -4.01 22.51
C ARG A 194 13.50 -3.66 22.03
N LEU A 195 12.53 -3.65 22.94
CA LEU A 195 11.15 -3.29 22.60
C LEU A 195 11.06 -1.89 21.95
N ARG A 196 11.87 -0.92 22.41
CA ARG A 196 11.96 0.44 21.82
C ARG A 196 12.37 0.46 20.34
N ASP A 197 13.00 -0.59 19.84
CA ASP A 197 13.46 -0.67 18.46
C ASP A 197 12.37 -1.21 17.51
N PHE A 198 11.24 -1.65 18.07
CA PHE A 198 10.06 -2.04 17.30
C PHE A 198 9.19 -0.82 16.99
N PRO A 199 8.39 -0.88 15.90
CA PRO A 199 7.49 0.21 15.57
C PRO A 199 6.52 0.56 16.72
N SER A 200 6.36 1.86 17.00
CA SER A 200 5.63 2.33 18.19
C SER A 200 4.17 1.92 18.25
N PHE A 201 3.49 1.75 17.11
CA PHE A 201 2.09 1.27 17.10
C PHE A 201 1.94 -0.17 17.59
N ILE A 202 3.03 -0.95 17.68
CA ILE A 202 2.99 -2.28 18.28
C ILE A 202 2.75 -2.17 19.79
N CYS A 203 3.21 -1.08 20.40
CA CYS A 203 3.11 -0.83 21.83
C CYS A 203 1.75 -0.24 22.25
N THR A 204 0.90 0.15 21.30
CA THR A 204 -0.43 0.75 21.53
C THR A 204 -1.53 -0.23 21.19
#